data_AF-A0A954HBD9-F1
#
_entry.id   AF-A0A954HBD9-F1
#
_cell.length_a   1.000
_cell.length_b   1.000
_cell.length_c   1.000
_cell.angle_alpha   90.00
_cell.angle_beta   90.00
_cell.angle_gamma   90.00
#
_symmetry.space_group_name_H-M   'P 1'
#
loop_
_entity.id
_entity.type
_entity.pdbx_description
1 polymer ?
#
loop_
_entity_poly.entity_id
_entity_poly.type
_entity_poly.pdbx_seq_one_letter_code
_entity_poly.pdbx_strand_id
1 'polypeptide(L)'
;MRSLTTAVVLIALGVTQCLAADGPVEKVDIFQAGEEGFSLYRIPGLVVTKSGTVLAYCEARKSDKGDWGPIDILMRRSTDGGRTWGARQTVVHVEGDLPINPVAAAQNLDKPGDNTANNPVAIADLQSGAVHFLY
;
A
#
# COMPACT_ATOMS: atom_id res chain seq x y z
N MET A 1 7.13 71.79 -1.58
CA MET A 1 7.93 70.61 -1.20
C MET A 1 7.00 69.56 -0.60
N ARG A 2 7.31 68.29 -0.85
CA ARG A 2 6.38 67.16 -1.01
C ARG A 2 5.66 66.76 0.28
N SER A 3 4.35 66.52 0.19
CA SER A 3 3.53 65.90 1.23
C SER A 3 3.82 64.39 1.25
N LEU A 4 4.19 63.85 2.42
CA LEU A 4 4.42 62.43 2.65
C LEU A 4 3.10 61.79 3.10
N THR A 5 2.45 61.02 2.24
CA THR A 5 1.31 60.17 2.60
C THR A 5 1.85 58.82 3.06
N THR A 6 1.83 58.57 4.37
CA THR A 6 2.17 57.26 4.95
C THR A 6 1.04 56.28 4.66
N ALA A 7 1.29 55.29 3.80
CA ALA A 7 0.40 54.16 3.61
C ALA A 7 0.66 53.10 4.69
N VAL A 8 -0.31 52.89 5.58
CA VAL A 8 -0.29 51.77 6.53
C VAL A 8 -0.80 50.53 5.78
N VAL A 9 0.10 49.62 5.44
CA VAL A 9 -0.25 48.29 4.92
C VAL A 9 -0.56 47.39 6.11
N LEU A 10 -1.85 47.13 6.35
CA LEU A 10 -2.29 46.09 7.27
C LEU A 10 -2.04 44.72 6.62
N ILE A 11 -0.95 44.07 6.99
CA ILE A 11 -0.72 42.65 6.67
C ILE A 11 -1.63 41.85 7.60
N ALA A 12 -2.81 41.46 7.09
CA ALA A 12 -3.62 40.46 7.75
C ALA A 12 -2.85 39.12 7.67
N LEU A 13 -2.23 38.71 8.77
CA LEU A 13 -1.79 37.32 8.93
C LEU A 13 -3.04 36.44 8.86
N GLY A 14 -3.28 35.88 7.68
CA GLY A 14 -4.25 34.81 7.51
C GLY A 14 -3.79 33.60 8.29
N VAL A 15 -4.25 33.48 9.54
CA VAL A 15 -4.14 32.25 10.31
C VAL A 15 -4.93 31.22 9.53
N THR A 16 -4.23 30.42 8.73
CA THR A 16 -4.84 29.27 8.06
C THR A 16 -5.14 28.28 9.17
N GLN A 17 -6.35 28.32 9.69
CA GLN A 17 -6.83 27.34 10.65
C GLN A 17 -6.80 25.98 9.94
N CYS A 18 -5.91 25.11 10.39
CA CYS A 18 -5.95 23.70 10.02
C CYS A 18 -7.21 23.14 10.68
N LEU A 19 -8.33 23.15 9.95
CA LEU A 19 -9.53 22.47 10.40
C LEU A 19 -9.19 20.99 10.50
N ALA A 20 -9.27 20.45 11.71
CA ALA A 20 -9.28 19.00 11.89
C ALA A 20 -10.48 18.46 11.09
N ALA A 21 -10.23 17.46 10.25
CA ALA A 21 -11.29 16.82 9.48
C ALA A 21 -12.14 15.94 10.43
N ASP A 22 -13.16 16.52 11.06
CA ASP A 22 -14.17 15.82 11.88
C ASP A 22 -15.22 15.07 11.01
N GLY A 23 -14.83 14.62 9.82
CA GLY A 23 -15.70 13.86 8.93
C GLY A 23 -15.92 12.42 9.41
N PRO A 24 -17.04 11.76 9.02
CA PRO A 24 -17.25 10.35 9.33
C PRO A 24 -16.11 9.48 8.77
N VAL A 25 -15.74 8.43 9.51
CA VAL A 25 -14.78 7.43 9.03
C VAL A 25 -15.45 6.63 7.91
N GLU A 26 -14.95 6.78 6.69
CA GLU A 26 -15.39 5.99 5.54
C GLU A 26 -14.57 4.69 5.45
N LYS A 27 -15.24 3.58 5.11
CA LYS A 27 -14.63 2.26 4.89
C LYS A 27 -14.78 1.87 3.43
N VAL A 28 -13.69 1.44 2.81
CA VAL A 28 -13.67 0.85 1.47
C VAL A 28 -12.97 -0.50 1.54
N ASP A 29 -13.61 -1.56 1.05
CA ASP A 29 -12.99 -2.88 0.93
C ASP A 29 -12.18 -2.95 -0.38
N ILE A 30 -10.84 -2.93 -0.27
CA ILE A 30 -9.91 -2.83 -1.42
C ILE A 30 -9.61 -4.22 -2.03
N PHE A 31 -9.53 -5.24 -1.17
CA PHE A 31 -9.32 -6.64 -1.53
C PHE A 31 -10.31 -7.50 -0.74
N GLN A 32 -11.09 -8.35 -1.41
CA GLN A 32 -12.14 -9.14 -0.79
C GLN A 32 -11.83 -10.63 -0.92
N ALA A 33 -11.84 -11.35 0.21
CA ALA A 33 -11.59 -12.79 0.25
C ALA A 33 -12.51 -13.57 -0.70
N GLY A 34 -11.97 -14.54 -1.42
CA GLY A 34 -12.70 -15.35 -2.41
C GLY A 34 -12.83 -14.70 -3.78
N GLU A 35 -12.40 -13.44 -3.95
CA GLU A 35 -12.43 -12.75 -5.24
C GLU A 35 -11.09 -12.82 -5.98
N GLU A 36 -11.15 -12.67 -7.31
CA GLU A 36 -10.00 -12.55 -8.21
C GLU A 36 -8.98 -13.71 -8.12
N GLY A 37 -9.43 -14.89 -7.69
CA GLY A 37 -8.64 -16.11 -7.67
C GLY A 37 -7.86 -16.36 -6.37
N PHE A 38 -8.10 -15.59 -5.31
CA PHE A 38 -7.43 -15.77 -4.02
C PHE A 38 -8.45 -16.03 -2.90
N SER A 39 -8.12 -16.99 -2.02
CA SER A 39 -8.99 -17.31 -0.89
C SER A 39 -8.93 -16.22 0.18
N LEU A 40 -7.75 -15.63 0.43
CA LEU A 40 -7.55 -14.68 1.51
C LEU A 40 -6.58 -13.57 1.11
N TYR A 41 -6.76 -12.39 1.73
CA TYR A 41 -5.84 -11.27 1.66
C TYR A 41 -5.39 -10.89 3.07
N ARG A 42 -4.07 -10.80 3.31
CA ARG A 42 -3.49 -10.54 4.64
C ARG A 42 -2.29 -9.60 4.56
N ILE A 43 -1.80 -9.22 5.73
CA ILE A 43 -0.62 -8.35 5.93
C ILE A 43 -0.71 -7.08 5.05
N PRO A 44 -1.75 -6.25 5.29
CA PRO A 44 -1.96 -5.06 4.48
C PRO A 44 -0.87 -4.03 4.77
N GLY A 45 -0.50 -3.29 3.73
CA GLY A 45 0.33 -2.10 3.83
C GLY A 45 -0.17 -0.98 2.93
N LEU A 46 0.17 0.24 3.30
CA LEU A 46 -0.17 1.46 2.60
C LEU A 46 1.07 2.34 2.51
N VAL A 47 1.29 2.94 1.33
CA VAL A 47 2.32 3.96 1.15
C VAL A 47 1.80 5.07 0.25
N VAL A 48 2.13 6.31 0.59
CA VAL A 48 1.84 7.48 -0.24
C VAL A 48 3.10 7.85 -1.00
N THR A 49 3.01 7.87 -2.32
CA THR A 49 4.11 8.24 -3.21
C THR A 49 4.38 9.74 -3.19
N LYS A 50 5.52 10.16 -3.76
CA LYS A 50 5.86 11.58 -3.96
C LYS A 50 4.77 12.39 -4.67
N SER A 51 4.02 11.79 -5.59
CA SER A 51 2.95 12.46 -6.33
C SER A 51 1.61 12.49 -5.59
N GLY A 52 1.54 12.01 -4.35
CA GLY A 52 0.30 11.91 -3.57
C GLY A 52 -0.59 10.73 -3.96
N THR A 53 -0.15 9.88 -4.90
CA THR A 53 -0.82 8.61 -5.20
C THR A 53 -0.69 7.66 -4.00
N VAL A 54 -1.80 7.04 -3.59
CA VAL A 54 -1.84 6.03 -2.52
C VAL A 54 -1.72 4.65 -3.15
N LEU A 55 -0.80 3.83 -2.64
CA LEU A 55 -0.65 2.43 -3.00
C LEU A 55 -1.04 1.58 -1.80
N ALA A 56 -2.09 0.76 -1.96
CA ALA A 56 -2.45 -0.29 -1.01
C ALA A 56 -1.92 -1.61 -1.54
N TYR A 57 -1.27 -2.39 -0.69
CA TYR A 57 -0.73 -3.68 -1.06
C TYR A 57 -0.98 -4.69 0.04
N CYS A 58 -0.93 -5.98 -0.31
CA CYS A 58 -1.16 -7.07 0.62
C CYS A 58 -0.55 -8.37 0.09
N GLU A 59 -0.48 -9.36 0.97
CA GLU A 59 -0.39 -10.76 0.58
C GLU A 59 -1.73 -11.24 0.04
N ALA A 60 -1.69 -11.91 -1.10
CA ALA A 60 -2.82 -12.63 -1.66
C ALA A 60 -2.52 -14.13 -1.60
N ARG A 61 -3.25 -14.84 -0.74
CA ARG A 61 -3.03 -16.25 -0.45
C ARG A 61 -4.03 -17.08 -1.27
N LYS A 62 -3.52 -17.99 -2.11
CA LYS A 62 -4.38 -18.85 -2.95
C LYS A 62 -5.14 -19.93 -2.15
N SER A 63 -4.74 -20.16 -0.91
CA SER A 63 -5.41 -21.07 0.02
C SER A 63 -5.38 -20.52 1.45
N ASP A 64 -6.05 -21.21 2.37
CA ASP A 64 -6.05 -20.94 3.81
C ASP A 64 -4.81 -21.48 4.55
N LYS A 65 -3.86 -22.08 3.82
CA LYS A 65 -2.68 -22.75 4.37
C LYS A 65 -1.61 -21.80 4.87
N GLY A 66 -1.84 -21.20 6.04
CA GLY A 66 -0.80 -20.60 6.88
C GLY A 66 0.18 -19.68 6.14
N ASP A 67 1.41 -19.59 6.65
CA ASP A 67 2.46 -18.68 6.12
C ASP A 67 3.40 -19.35 5.11
N TRP A 68 3.12 -20.61 4.75
CA TRP A 68 3.98 -21.48 3.91
C TRP A 68 3.33 -21.91 2.60
N GLY A 69 2.17 -21.32 2.26
CA GLY A 69 1.47 -21.61 1.01
C GLY A 69 1.93 -20.73 -0.15
N PRO A 70 1.30 -20.91 -1.32
CA PRO A 70 1.49 -20.01 -2.45
C PRO A 70 0.91 -18.63 -2.14
N ILE A 71 1.79 -17.63 -2.01
CA ILE A 71 1.45 -16.25 -1.65
C ILE A 71 2.06 -15.31 -2.69
N ASP A 72 1.18 -14.50 -3.30
CA ASP A 72 1.56 -13.41 -4.20
C ASP A 72 1.51 -12.08 -3.43
N ILE A 73 2.28 -11.09 -3.88
CA ILE A 73 2.15 -9.70 -3.39
C ILE A 73 1.40 -8.90 -4.43
N LEU A 74 0.26 -8.35 -4.03
CA LEU A 74 -0.61 -7.59 -4.92
C LEU A 74 -0.74 -6.14 -4.45
N MET A 75 -1.08 -5.25 -5.38
CA MET A 75 -1.23 -3.83 -5.15
C MET A 75 -2.44 -3.27 -5.91
N ARG A 76 -3.09 -2.28 -5.32
CA ARG A 76 -4.04 -1.38 -5.97
C ARG A 76 -3.62 0.07 -5.73
N ARG A 77 -4.02 0.95 -6.63
CA ARG A 77 -3.62 2.36 -6.67
C ARG A 77 -4.82 3.29 -6.61
N SER A 78 -4.71 4.35 -5.83
CA SER A 78 -5.65 5.46 -5.79
C SER A 78 -4.94 6.79 -6.09
N THR A 79 -5.51 7.60 -6.97
CA THR A 79 -5.02 8.94 -7.33
C THR A 79 -5.91 10.05 -6.76
N ASP A 80 -6.90 9.71 -5.94
CA ASP A 80 -7.89 10.63 -5.39
C ASP A 80 -7.93 10.63 -3.86
N GLY A 81 -6.85 10.19 -3.22
CA GLY A 81 -6.70 10.18 -1.75
C GLY A 81 -7.33 8.96 -1.07
N GLY A 82 -7.49 7.84 -1.78
CA GLY A 82 -8.02 6.58 -1.25
C GLY A 82 -9.53 6.38 -1.44
N ARG A 83 -10.21 7.28 -2.17
CA ARG A 83 -11.66 7.21 -2.40
C ARG A 83 -12.02 6.16 -3.44
N THR A 84 -11.29 6.13 -4.55
CA THR A 84 -11.44 5.10 -5.59
C THR A 84 -10.13 4.38 -5.87
N TRP A 85 -10.25 3.11 -6.27
CA TRP A 85 -9.11 2.22 -6.46
C TRP A 85 -9.14 1.62 -7.87
N GLY A 86 -8.00 1.71 -8.56
CA GLY A 86 -7.81 1.08 -9.85
C GLY A 86 -7.79 -0.45 -9.78
N ALA A 87 -7.64 -1.07 -10.95
CA ALA A 87 -7.49 -2.52 -11.05
C ALA A 87 -6.29 -3.04 -10.24
N ARG A 88 -6.44 -4.27 -9.75
CA ARG A 88 -5.39 -5.03 -9.08
C ARG A 88 -4.18 -5.23 -9.99
N GLN A 89 -2.99 -5.12 -9.42
CA GLN A 89 -1.72 -5.39 -10.08
C GLN A 89 -0.93 -6.40 -9.25
N THR A 90 -0.25 -7.34 -9.90
CA THR A 90 0.72 -8.22 -9.26
C THR A 90 2.06 -7.50 -9.14
N VAL A 91 2.57 -7.37 -7.92
CA VAL A 91 3.92 -6.87 -7.65
C VAL A 91 4.91 -8.03 -7.71
N VAL A 92 4.55 -9.16 -7.08
CA VAL A 92 5.38 -10.35 -7.00
C VAL A 92 4.53 -11.58 -7.22
N HIS A 93 4.98 -12.41 -8.16
CA HIS A 93 4.61 -13.80 -8.30
C HIS A 93 5.89 -14.60 -8.48
N VAL A 94 6.07 -15.65 -7.70
CA VAL A 94 7.30 -16.45 -7.73
C VAL A 94 7.04 -17.72 -8.54
N GLU A 95 7.64 -17.79 -9.72
CA GLU A 95 7.55 -18.94 -10.62
C GLU A 95 8.70 -19.94 -10.39
N GLY A 96 8.48 -21.19 -10.82
CA GLY A 96 9.49 -22.26 -10.79
C GLY A 96 9.53 -23.05 -9.49
N ASP A 97 10.50 -23.96 -9.38
CA ASP A 97 10.69 -24.78 -8.18
C ASP A 97 11.79 -24.17 -7.31
N LEU A 98 11.41 -23.67 -6.13
CA LEU A 98 12.38 -23.22 -5.13
C LEU A 98 12.75 -24.33 -4.15
N PRO A 99 13.94 -24.27 -3.54
CA PRO A 99 14.30 -25.17 -2.44
C PRO A 99 13.31 -25.04 -1.29
N ILE A 100 12.73 -26.16 -0.87
CA ILE A 100 11.77 -26.21 0.23
C ILE A 100 12.50 -26.03 1.55
N ASN A 101 11.92 -25.24 2.46
CA ASN A 101 12.43 -25.11 3.81
C ASN A 101 12.32 -26.47 4.56
N PRO A 102 13.43 -27.03 5.11
CA PRO A 102 13.39 -28.32 5.80
C PRO A 102 12.40 -28.39 6.97
N VAL A 103 12.15 -27.27 7.66
CA VAL A 103 11.18 -27.18 8.75
C VAL A 103 9.75 -27.30 8.21
N ALA A 104 9.45 -26.59 7.11
CA ALA A 104 8.14 -26.65 6.47
C ALA A 104 7.89 -28.04 5.86
N ALA A 105 8.90 -28.65 5.25
CA ALA A 105 8.86 -30.02 4.75
C ALA A 105 8.57 -31.04 5.87
N ALA A 106 9.28 -30.93 7.00
CA ALA A 106 9.08 -31.82 8.16
C ALA A 106 7.66 -31.73 8.75
N GLN A 107 6.97 -30.62 8.52
CA GLN A 107 5.60 -30.37 8.97
C GLN A 107 4.55 -30.55 7.86
N ASN A 108 4.96 -30.94 6.65
CA ASN A 108 4.11 -31.10 5.48
C ASN A 108 3.30 -29.82 5.13
N LEU A 109 3.92 -28.66 5.34
CA LEU A 109 3.30 -27.34 5.15
C LEU A 109 3.55 -26.74 3.76
N ASP A 110 4.63 -27.17 3.12
CA ASP A 110 5.12 -26.65 1.84
C ASP A 110 5.27 -27.81 0.84
N LYS A 111 5.00 -27.53 -0.44
CA LYS A 111 5.05 -28.48 -1.55
C LYS A 111 5.88 -27.89 -2.69
N PRO A 112 6.55 -28.72 -3.50
CA PRO A 112 7.22 -28.23 -4.71
C PRO A 112 6.24 -27.39 -5.57
N GLY A 113 6.64 -26.16 -5.90
CA GLY A 113 5.85 -25.20 -6.66
C GLY A 113 4.94 -24.28 -5.84
N ASP A 114 4.76 -24.52 -4.53
CA ASP A 114 4.01 -23.62 -3.63
C ASP A 114 4.93 -22.50 -3.11
N ASN A 115 5.40 -21.62 -4.01
CA ASN A 115 6.33 -20.57 -3.61
C ASN A 115 5.66 -19.44 -2.81
N THR A 116 6.31 -19.01 -1.75
CA THR A 116 5.86 -17.92 -0.88
C THR A 116 6.65 -16.63 -1.13
N ALA A 117 5.95 -15.52 -1.38
CA ALA A 117 6.46 -14.17 -1.15
C ALA A 117 5.55 -13.49 -0.12
N ASN A 118 6.06 -13.13 1.05
CA ASN A 118 5.24 -12.68 2.17
C ASN A 118 5.76 -11.42 2.85
N ASN A 119 4.97 -10.92 3.79
CA ASN A 119 5.27 -9.79 4.65
C ASN A 119 5.86 -8.56 3.95
N PRO A 120 5.24 -8.07 2.85
CA PRO A 120 5.78 -6.95 2.11
C PRO A 120 5.84 -5.66 2.93
N VAL A 121 6.87 -4.86 2.69
CA VAL A 121 7.01 -3.49 3.17
C VAL A 121 7.34 -2.59 1.99
N ALA A 122 6.60 -1.50 1.84
CA ALA A 122 6.87 -0.49 0.84
C ALA A 122 7.50 0.76 1.47
N ILE A 123 8.55 1.29 0.82
CA ILE A 123 9.23 2.52 1.22
C ILE A 123 9.18 3.49 0.05
N ALA A 124 8.55 4.66 0.24
CA ALA A 124 8.58 5.73 -0.74
C ALA A 124 9.83 6.59 -0.57
N ASP A 125 10.69 6.62 -1.59
CA ASP A 125 11.77 7.59 -1.71
C ASP A 125 11.23 8.88 -2.32
N LEU A 126 11.08 9.92 -1.49
CA LEU A 126 10.55 11.21 -1.92
C LEU A 126 11.57 12.06 -2.68
N GLN A 127 12.87 11.73 -2.62
CA GLN A 127 13.88 12.41 -3.43
C GLN A 127 13.78 11.95 -4.88
N SER A 128 13.95 10.65 -5.13
CA SER A 128 13.90 10.10 -6.50
C SER A 128 12.47 9.94 -7.03
N GLY A 129 11.48 9.74 -6.16
CA GLY A 129 10.12 9.34 -6.52
C GLY A 129 9.91 7.83 -6.66
N ALA A 130 10.95 7.02 -6.40
CA ALA A 130 10.84 5.57 -6.40
C ALA A 130 10.00 5.05 -5.22
N VAL A 131 9.43 3.85 -5.40
CA VAL A 131 8.85 3.06 -4.30
C VAL A 131 9.55 1.71 -4.29
N HIS A 132 10.17 1.38 -3.16
CA HIS A 132 10.89 0.12 -2.97
C HIS A 132 9.98 -0.86 -2.22
N PHE A 133 9.84 -2.08 -2.74
CA PHE A 133 9.20 -3.18 -2.04
C PHE A 133 10.26 -4.13 -1.50
N LEU A 134 10.12 -4.49 -0.22
CA LEU A 134 10.93 -5.49 0.48
C LEU A 134 10.00 -6.62 0.92
N TYR A 135 10.39 -7.86 0.70
CA TYR A 135 9.65 -9.08 0.99
C TYR A 135 10.60 -10.29 0.97
#